data_AF-A0A2N0NDP8-F1
#
_entry.id   AF-A0A2N0NDP8-F1
#
_cell.length_a   1.000
_cell.length_b   1.000
_cell.length_c   1.000
_cell.angle_alpha   90.00
_cell.angle_beta   90.00
_cell.angle_gamma   90.00
#
_symmetry.space_group_name_H-M   'P 1'
#
loop_
_entity.id
_entity.type
_entity.pdbx_description
1 polymer ?
#
loop_
_entity_poly.entity_id
_entity_poly.type
_entity_poly.pdbx_seq_one_letter_code
_entity_poly.pdbx_strand_id
1 'polypeptide(L)'
;KYGDLDRVYSINVNYSNIDDINYVVIWNNIVIEKRLRHFIRQYTDVRNFEQFLNLQRNAKYRKNQIDWYITFEYLKEKEGALVTSLWTSKRRRKKMQKLIEEIPTIEHCKKSLFDLFKDWKCPRCEKKKETFNHVWRCKSQKKMMMLIIKNSFEFLFKEISDLNCYEIKKEEFLKFFQEKTYCILSEDTDNLTFIDVIKGLFPLDITKFLIDIKINKDHRMALSVSFLEYVYDETFKIWEDRCEVEIKKEKAFRINRAKKMSTK
;
A
#
# COMPACT_ATOMS: atom_id res chain seq x y z
N LYS A 1 -64.15 7.63 17.85
CA LYS A 1 -63.31 8.80 18.19
C LYS A 1 -61.90 8.30 18.43
N TYR A 2 -61.05 8.38 17.42
CA TYR A 2 -59.63 8.04 17.52
C TYR A 2 -58.95 9.15 18.34
N GLY A 3 -58.38 8.80 19.50
CA GLY A 3 -57.56 9.69 20.32
C GLY A 3 -56.08 9.42 20.02
N ASP A 4 -55.33 10.50 19.76
CA ASP A 4 -53.96 10.57 19.25
C ASP A 4 -52.99 9.42 19.59
N LEU A 5 -52.39 8.88 18.52
CA LEU A 5 -51.28 7.92 18.52
C LEU A 5 -49.89 8.59 18.57
N ASP A 6 -49.83 9.93 18.69
CA ASP A 6 -48.58 10.72 18.60
C ASP A 6 -47.99 11.16 19.95
N ARG A 7 -48.02 10.28 20.96
CA ARG A 7 -47.21 10.54 22.18
C ARG A 7 -45.76 10.14 21.93
N VAL A 8 -45.00 11.05 21.33
CA VAL A 8 -43.54 11.01 21.37
C VAL A 8 -43.13 11.30 22.82
N TYR A 9 -42.77 10.26 23.57
CA TYR A 9 -42.14 10.44 24.88
C TYR A 9 -40.76 11.08 24.68
N SER A 10 -40.66 12.38 24.92
CA SER A 10 -39.37 13.06 24.98
C SER A 10 -38.69 12.69 26.29
N ILE A 11 -37.69 11.79 26.22
CA ILE A 11 -36.80 11.53 27.35
C ILE A 11 -35.87 12.73 27.47
N ASN A 12 -36.16 13.63 28.42
CA ASN A 12 -35.24 14.69 28.81
C ASN A 12 -34.18 14.06 29.74
N VAL A 13 -33.06 13.65 29.15
CA VAL A 13 -31.92 13.15 29.91
C VAL A 13 -31.27 14.34 30.60
N ASN A 14 -31.28 14.36 31.93
CA ASN A 14 -30.58 15.37 32.70
C ASN A 14 -29.08 15.04 32.76
N TYR A 15 -28.28 15.72 31.94
CA TYR A 15 -26.83 15.48 31.81
C TYR A 15 -26.00 15.98 33.02
N SER A 16 -26.60 16.70 33.97
CA SER A 16 -25.85 17.32 35.08
C SER A 16 -25.30 16.33 36.13
N ASN A 17 -25.79 15.08 36.16
CA ASN A 17 -25.33 14.04 37.08
C ASN A 17 -24.53 12.91 36.36
N ILE A 18 -24.08 13.11 35.12
CA ILE A 18 -23.36 12.07 34.37
C ILE A 18 -22.04 11.68 35.02
N ASP A 19 -21.36 12.66 35.63
CA ASP A 19 -20.07 12.44 36.27
C ASP A 19 -20.17 11.51 37.51
N ASP A 20 -21.36 11.37 38.11
CA ASP A 20 -21.63 10.49 39.26
C ASP A 20 -22.05 9.07 38.87
N ILE A 21 -22.23 8.79 37.57
CA ILE A 21 -22.64 7.47 37.10
C ILE A 21 -21.41 6.57 37.01
N ASN A 22 -21.25 5.67 37.97
CA ASN A 22 -20.30 4.57 37.85
C ASN A 22 -20.79 3.57 36.79
N TYR A 23 -20.18 3.61 35.60
CA TYR A 23 -20.44 2.66 34.54
C TYR A 23 -19.22 1.76 34.30
N VAL A 24 -19.48 0.48 34.05
CA VAL A 24 -18.47 -0.47 33.59
C VAL A 24 -18.73 -0.73 32.11
N VAL A 25 -17.78 -0.38 31.25
CA VAL A 25 -17.90 -0.64 29.82
C VAL A 25 -17.57 -2.10 29.55
N ILE A 26 -18.46 -2.76 28.83
CA ILE A 26 -18.31 -4.16 28.40
C ILE A 26 -18.28 -4.26 26.88
N TRP A 27 -17.58 -5.26 26.35
CA TRP A 27 -17.61 -5.65 24.95
C TRP A 27 -17.77 -7.16 24.86
N ASN A 28 -18.81 -7.64 24.15
CA ASN A 28 -19.17 -9.06 24.07
C ASN A 28 -19.23 -9.75 25.46
N ASN A 29 -19.87 -9.10 26.44
CA ASN A 29 -19.97 -9.54 27.83
C ASN A 29 -18.65 -9.66 28.61
N ILE A 30 -17.57 -9.06 28.09
CA ILE A 30 -16.27 -8.99 28.77
C ILE A 30 -16.00 -7.54 29.18
N VAL A 31 -15.56 -7.33 30.42
CA VAL A 31 -15.22 -6.00 30.94
C VAL A 31 -13.99 -5.44 30.20
N ILE A 32 -14.07 -4.18 29.77
CA ILE A 32 -12.94 -3.51 29.14
C ILE A 32 -12.01 -2.97 30.23
N GLU A 33 -10.90 -3.66 30.45
CA GLU A 33 -9.87 -3.26 31.42
C GLU A 33 -8.97 -2.12 30.90
N LYS A 34 -8.91 -1.95 29.58
CA LYS A 34 -8.11 -0.90 28.95
C LYS A 34 -8.85 0.44 29.00
N ARG A 35 -8.08 1.54 29.04
CA ARG A 35 -8.63 2.89 28.80
C ARG A 35 -9.50 2.89 27.53
N LEU A 36 -10.75 3.33 27.64
CA LEU A 36 -11.77 3.20 26.60
C LEU A 36 -11.30 3.71 25.22
N ARG A 37 -10.62 4.84 25.17
CA ARG A 37 -10.05 5.40 23.92
C ARG A 37 -9.07 4.44 23.22
N HIS A 38 -8.22 3.76 23.98
CA HIS A 38 -7.27 2.79 23.43
C HIS A 38 -7.97 1.53 22.92
N PHE A 39 -9.01 1.09 23.64
CA PHE A 39 -9.86 -0.01 23.19
C PHE A 39 -10.55 0.33 21.87
N ILE A 40 -11.24 1.49 21.80
CA ILE A 40 -11.95 1.93 20.58
C ILE A 40 -10.98 2.01 19.39
N ARG A 41 -9.78 2.56 19.60
CA ARG A 41 -8.75 2.61 18.56
C ARG A 41 -8.35 1.21 18.08
N GLN A 42 -7.98 0.31 19.01
CA GLN A 42 -7.60 -1.07 18.67
C GLN A 42 -8.73 -1.81 17.95
N TYR A 43 -9.96 -1.69 18.44
CA TYR A 43 -11.14 -2.30 17.81
C TYR A 43 -11.33 -1.80 16.38
N THR A 44 -11.23 -0.49 16.18
CA THR A 44 -11.38 0.14 14.86
C THR A 44 -10.28 -0.30 13.90
N ASP A 45 -9.02 -0.32 14.36
CA ASP A 45 -7.87 -0.75 13.56
C ASP A 45 -8.02 -2.20 13.10
N VAL A 46 -8.40 -3.11 14.01
CA VAL A 46 -8.61 -4.53 13.70
C VAL A 46 -9.77 -4.73 12.74
N ARG A 47 -10.92 -4.10 13.00
CA ARG A 47 -12.11 -4.20 12.13
C ARG A 47 -11.82 -3.70 10.72
N ASN A 48 -11.16 -2.55 10.59
CA ASN A 48 -10.81 -1.98 9.29
C ASN A 48 -9.79 -2.86 8.55
N PHE A 49 -8.79 -3.39 9.27
CA PHE A 49 -7.81 -4.28 8.68
C PHE A 49 -8.44 -5.59 8.19
N GLU A 50 -9.32 -6.19 8.99
CA GLU A 50 -10.08 -7.39 8.60
C GLU A 50 -10.92 -7.13 7.35
N GLN A 51 -11.68 -6.03 7.30
CA GLN A 51 -12.45 -5.65 6.12
C GLN A 51 -11.58 -5.49 4.87
N PHE A 52 -10.44 -4.81 5.01
CA PHE A 52 -9.48 -4.65 3.92
C PHE A 52 -8.92 -6.00 3.46
N LEU A 53 -8.47 -6.85 4.38
CA LEU A 53 -7.87 -8.15 4.06
C LEU A 53 -8.87 -9.11 3.41
N ASN A 54 -10.15 -8.99 3.76
CA ASN A 54 -11.22 -9.83 3.22
C ASN A 54 -11.73 -9.39 1.83
N LEU A 55 -11.26 -8.25 1.29
CA LEU A 55 -11.53 -7.89 -0.10
C LEU A 55 -11.05 -8.99 -1.05
N GLN A 56 -11.82 -9.26 -2.10
CA GLN A 56 -11.50 -10.34 -3.05
C GLN A 56 -10.13 -10.15 -3.72
N ARG A 57 -9.74 -8.90 -3.99
CA ARG A 57 -8.41 -8.56 -4.52
C ARG A 57 -7.25 -8.93 -3.60
N ASN A 58 -7.51 -9.04 -2.30
CA ASN A 58 -6.51 -9.38 -1.29
C ASN A 58 -6.53 -10.87 -0.92
N ALA A 59 -7.25 -11.71 -1.67
CA ALA A 59 -7.41 -13.13 -1.36
C ALA A 59 -6.09 -13.88 -1.20
N LYS A 60 -5.10 -13.56 -2.04
CA LYS A 60 -3.73 -14.05 -1.96
C LYS A 60 -3.11 -13.77 -0.59
N TYR A 61 -3.28 -12.56 -0.07
CA TYR A 61 -2.60 -12.11 1.15
C TYR A 61 -3.14 -12.72 2.44
N ARG A 62 -4.26 -13.44 2.38
CA ARG A 62 -4.79 -14.21 3.52
C ARG A 62 -3.97 -15.47 3.83
N LYS A 63 -3.25 -16.01 2.83
CA LYS A 63 -2.42 -17.22 2.97
C LYS A 63 -0.92 -16.90 3.01
N ASN A 64 -0.54 -15.70 2.57
CA ASN A 64 0.85 -15.31 2.43
C ASN A 64 1.40 -14.64 3.68
N GLN A 65 2.68 -14.87 3.93
CA GLN A 65 3.37 -14.27 5.08
C GLN A 65 3.84 -12.86 4.75
N ILE A 66 3.01 -11.87 5.10
CA ILE A 66 3.29 -10.43 4.96
C ILE A 66 3.51 -9.83 6.35
N ASP A 67 4.53 -8.99 6.47
CA ASP A 67 4.69 -8.13 7.64
C ASP A 67 3.83 -6.88 7.49
N TRP A 68 2.60 -6.96 8.00
CA TRP A 68 1.65 -5.86 7.96
C TRP A 68 2.08 -4.66 8.81
N TYR A 69 2.88 -4.88 9.86
CA TYR A 69 3.35 -3.80 10.72
C TYR A 69 4.31 -2.88 9.95
N ILE A 70 5.31 -3.47 9.27
CA ILE A 70 6.23 -2.72 8.39
C ILE A 70 5.47 -2.10 7.22
N THR A 71 4.58 -2.86 6.59
CA THR A 71 3.77 -2.38 5.46
C THR A 71 2.99 -1.12 5.84
N PHE A 72 2.30 -1.11 6.98
CA PHE A 72 1.55 0.07 7.43
C PHE A 72 2.45 1.21 7.88
N GLU A 73 3.61 0.92 8.47
CA GLU A 73 4.57 1.97 8.83
C GLU A 73 5.13 2.69 7.59
N TYR A 74 5.44 1.93 6.54
CA TYR A 74 5.83 2.47 5.24
C TYR A 74 4.74 3.37 4.61
N LEU A 75 3.45 2.97 4.73
CA LEU A 75 2.34 3.77 4.21
C LEU A 75 2.09 5.05 4.99
N LYS A 76 2.44 5.08 6.28
CA LYS A 76 2.20 6.25 7.13
C LYS A 76 3.09 7.42 6.77
N GLU A 77 4.25 7.27 6.13
CA GLU A 77 5.26 8.35 6.02
C GLU A 77 5.71 8.89 7.40
N LYS A 78 6.95 9.38 7.50
CA LYS A 78 7.49 9.95 8.74
C LYS A 78 7.02 11.39 8.97
N GLU A 79 5.73 11.62 9.22
CA GLU A 79 5.22 12.92 9.70
C GLU A 79 4.91 12.91 11.19
N GLY A 80 5.20 14.04 11.84
CA GLY A 80 4.71 14.31 13.19
C GLY A 80 3.18 14.43 13.22
N ALA A 81 2.57 14.07 14.35
CA ALA A 81 1.11 13.95 14.50
C ALA A 81 0.31 15.23 14.18
N LEU A 82 0.96 16.40 14.18
CA LEU A 82 0.34 17.71 13.95
C LEU A 82 0.86 18.40 12.67
N VAL A 83 1.59 17.67 11.83
CA VAL A 83 2.17 18.20 10.59
C VAL A 83 1.47 17.51 9.42
N THR A 84 1.06 18.29 8.42
CA THR A 84 0.58 17.74 7.15
C THR A 84 1.15 18.56 6.02
N SER A 85 2.04 17.96 5.23
CA SER A 85 2.53 18.58 4.00
C SER A 85 1.73 18.10 2.78
N LEU A 86 1.67 18.95 1.75
CA LEU A 86 1.11 18.55 0.47
C LEU A 86 1.93 17.44 -0.20
N TRP A 87 3.24 17.39 0.05
CA TRP A 87 4.13 16.41 -0.54
C TRP A 87 3.87 15.00 0.02
N THR A 88 3.85 14.87 1.35
CA THR A 88 3.53 13.61 2.04
C THR A 88 2.13 13.13 1.71
N SER A 89 1.14 14.03 1.68
CA SER A 89 -0.24 13.71 1.29
C SER A 89 -0.30 13.14 -0.13
N LYS A 90 0.45 13.71 -1.07
CA LYS A 90 0.56 13.19 -2.45
C LYS A 90 1.28 11.84 -2.49
N ARG A 91 2.36 11.67 -1.72
CA ARG A 91 3.14 10.42 -1.67
C ARG A 91 2.30 9.28 -1.06
N ARG A 92 1.66 9.50 0.10
CA ARG A 92 0.69 8.57 0.72
C ARG A 92 -0.40 8.15 -0.25
N ARG A 93 -1.02 9.10 -0.96
CA ARG A 93 -2.05 8.81 -1.98
C ARG A 93 -1.51 7.87 -3.06
N LYS A 94 -0.32 8.14 -3.60
CA LYS A 94 0.29 7.31 -4.64
C LYS A 94 0.65 5.91 -4.14
N LYS A 95 1.20 5.80 -2.91
CA LYS A 95 1.45 4.50 -2.26
C LYS A 95 0.15 3.71 -2.10
N MET A 96 -0.92 4.36 -1.63
CA MET A 96 -2.24 3.74 -1.51
C MET A 96 -2.77 3.29 -2.87
N GLN A 97 -2.69 4.12 -3.91
CA GLN A 97 -3.10 3.76 -5.27
C GLN A 97 -2.32 2.55 -5.81
N LYS A 98 -1.02 2.42 -5.51
CA LYS A 98 -0.23 1.23 -5.83
C LYS A 98 -0.75 0.02 -5.05
N LEU A 99 -0.93 0.14 -3.74
CA LEU A 99 -1.41 -0.96 -2.88
C LEU A 99 -2.75 -1.54 -3.37
N ILE A 100 -3.68 -0.67 -3.75
CA ILE A 100 -5.01 -1.10 -4.22
C ILE A 100 -5.08 -1.31 -5.74
N GLU A 101 -3.96 -1.20 -6.47
CA GLU A 101 -3.87 -1.33 -7.94
C GLU A 101 -4.70 -0.32 -8.77
N GLU A 102 -5.04 0.83 -8.21
CA GLU A 102 -5.86 1.87 -8.88
C GLU A 102 -5.01 3.08 -9.32
N ILE A 103 -3.79 2.85 -9.80
CA ILE A 103 -3.04 3.87 -10.55
C ILE A 103 -3.71 4.09 -11.92
N PRO A 104 -3.62 5.29 -12.52
CA PRO A 104 -4.34 5.63 -13.76
C PRO A 104 -3.68 5.00 -15.00
N THR A 105 -3.72 3.67 -15.08
CA THR A 105 -3.37 2.90 -16.28
C THR A 105 -4.41 3.11 -17.38
N ILE A 106 -4.10 2.78 -18.63
CA ILE A 106 -5.09 2.88 -19.71
C ILE A 106 -6.37 2.08 -19.41
N GLU A 107 -6.25 0.85 -18.89
CA GLU A 107 -7.44 0.06 -18.54
C GLU A 107 -8.22 0.65 -17.36
N HIS A 108 -7.56 1.35 -16.43
CA HIS A 108 -8.24 2.11 -15.39
C HIS A 108 -8.94 3.37 -15.96
N CYS A 109 -8.27 4.12 -16.83
CA CYS A 109 -8.84 5.30 -17.49
C CYS A 109 -10.11 4.94 -18.30
N LYS A 110 -10.12 3.79 -18.99
CA LYS A 110 -11.29 3.29 -19.71
C LYS A 110 -12.54 3.11 -18.84
N LYS A 111 -12.40 2.85 -17.54
CA LYS A 111 -13.55 2.72 -16.62
C LYS A 111 -14.37 4.03 -16.51
N SER A 112 -13.71 5.18 -16.69
CA SER A 112 -14.34 6.51 -16.55
C SER A 112 -14.39 7.31 -17.85
N LEU A 113 -13.56 6.98 -18.84
CA LEU A 113 -13.39 7.71 -20.09
C LEU A 113 -13.27 6.73 -21.26
N PHE A 114 -14.23 5.81 -21.37
CA PHE A 114 -14.20 4.73 -22.35
C PHE A 114 -14.05 5.25 -23.78
N ASP A 115 -14.86 6.22 -24.18
CA ASP A 115 -14.86 6.74 -25.56
C ASP A 115 -13.53 7.37 -25.99
N LEU A 116 -12.80 7.96 -25.04
CA LEU A 116 -11.49 8.57 -25.31
C LEU A 116 -10.38 7.53 -25.45
N PHE A 117 -10.45 6.44 -24.67
CA PHE A 117 -9.35 5.49 -24.53
C PHE A 117 -9.65 4.09 -25.07
N LYS A 118 -10.83 3.81 -25.63
CA LYS A 118 -11.28 2.46 -26.03
C LYS A 118 -10.23 1.66 -26.81
N ASP A 119 -9.62 2.29 -27.81
CA ASP A 119 -8.64 1.66 -28.72
C ASP A 119 -7.20 1.76 -28.21
N TRP A 120 -6.99 2.39 -27.06
CA TRP A 120 -5.66 2.60 -26.50
C TRP A 120 -5.14 1.31 -25.89
N LYS A 121 -3.87 1.08 -26.17
CA LYS A 121 -3.01 0.05 -25.58
C LYS A 121 -1.94 0.75 -24.74
N CYS A 122 -1.07 -0.04 -24.13
CA CYS A 122 0.10 0.47 -23.40
C CYS A 122 0.83 1.57 -24.17
N PRO A 123 1.01 2.78 -23.61
CA PRO A 123 1.68 3.89 -24.27
C PRO A 123 3.13 3.55 -24.69
N ARG A 124 3.78 2.61 -23.99
CA ARG A 124 5.19 2.25 -24.22
C ARG A 124 5.42 1.14 -25.24
N CYS A 125 4.58 0.11 -25.24
CA CYS A 125 4.76 -1.01 -26.17
C CYS A 125 3.74 -1.06 -27.30
N GLU A 126 2.63 -0.35 -27.16
CA GLU A 126 1.49 -0.28 -28.10
C GLU A 126 0.91 -1.63 -28.53
N LYS A 127 1.29 -2.72 -27.87
CA LYS A 127 0.94 -4.09 -28.24
C LYS A 127 -0.13 -4.68 -27.34
N LYS A 128 0.01 -4.52 -26.02
CA LYS A 128 -0.86 -5.13 -25.01
C LYS A 128 -1.70 -4.08 -24.29
N LYS A 129 -2.83 -4.52 -23.72
CA LYS A 129 -3.61 -3.73 -22.75
C LYS A 129 -2.71 -3.37 -21.56
N GLU A 130 -2.83 -2.14 -21.07
CA GLU A 130 -2.05 -1.72 -19.91
C GLU A 130 -2.89 -1.85 -18.65
N THR A 131 -2.72 -2.98 -17.99
CA THR A 131 -3.16 -3.22 -16.62
C THR A 131 -2.09 -2.74 -15.63
N PHE A 132 -2.41 -2.71 -14.34
CA PHE A 132 -1.44 -2.43 -13.27
C PHE A 132 -0.16 -3.29 -13.42
N ASN A 133 -0.31 -4.61 -13.59
CA ASN A 133 0.82 -5.53 -13.75
C ASN A 133 1.62 -5.26 -15.03
N HIS A 134 0.94 -4.88 -16.13
CA HIS A 134 1.61 -4.61 -17.39
C HIS A 134 2.53 -3.39 -17.34
N VAL A 135 2.23 -2.37 -16.53
CA VAL A 135 3.08 -1.19 -16.36
C VAL A 135 4.52 -1.61 -16.05
N TRP A 136 4.67 -2.52 -15.08
CA TRP A 136 5.96 -3.01 -14.60
C TRP A 136 6.52 -4.09 -15.53
N ARG A 137 5.67 -4.98 -16.06
CA ARG A 137 6.09 -6.10 -16.92
C ARG A 137 6.27 -5.74 -18.40
N CYS A 138 6.11 -4.47 -18.76
CA CYS A 138 6.19 -4.02 -20.14
C CYS A 138 7.57 -4.38 -20.74
N LYS A 139 7.60 -5.00 -21.92
CA LYS A 139 8.85 -5.43 -22.59
C LYS A 139 9.83 -4.27 -22.75
N SER A 140 9.32 -3.06 -22.99
CA SER A 140 10.12 -1.84 -23.16
C SER A 140 10.93 -1.48 -21.91
N GLN A 141 10.52 -1.93 -20.71
CA GLN A 141 11.21 -1.62 -19.44
C GLN A 141 11.80 -2.86 -18.74
N LYS A 142 11.85 -4.02 -19.41
CA LYS A 142 12.33 -5.27 -18.82
C LYS A 142 13.73 -5.14 -18.20
N LYS A 143 14.69 -4.54 -18.93
CA LYS A 143 16.07 -4.37 -18.46
C LYS A 143 16.14 -3.52 -17.19
N MET A 144 15.42 -2.40 -17.18
CA MET A 144 15.38 -1.50 -16.04
C MET A 144 14.75 -2.17 -14.81
N MET A 145 13.63 -2.88 -14.98
CA MET A 145 13.01 -3.60 -13.86
C MET A 145 13.91 -4.70 -13.27
N MET A 146 14.65 -5.45 -14.10
CA MET A 146 15.62 -6.43 -13.59
C MET A 146 16.73 -5.76 -12.77
N LEU A 147 17.19 -4.58 -13.19
CA LEU A 147 18.17 -3.79 -12.45
C LEU A 147 17.59 -3.27 -11.12
N ILE A 148 16.36 -2.75 -11.12
CA ILE A 148 15.69 -2.29 -9.90
C ILE A 148 15.56 -3.42 -8.87
N ILE A 149 15.13 -4.61 -9.31
CA ILE A 149 15.03 -5.78 -8.42
C ILE A 149 16.37 -6.08 -7.77
N LYS A 150 17.42 -6.24 -8.58
CA LYS A 150 18.78 -6.51 -8.10
C LYS A 150 19.24 -5.44 -7.12
N ASN A 151 19.15 -4.17 -7.52
CA ASN A 151 19.63 -3.05 -6.74
C ASN A 151 18.85 -2.86 -5.43
N SER A 152 17.59 -3.28 -5.36
CA SER A 152 16.79 -3.20 -4.13
C SER A 152 17.38 -4.06 -3.02
N PHE A 153 17.84 -5.26 -3.35
CA PHE A 153 18.49 -6.15 -2.38
C PHE A 153 19.94 -5.75 -2.12
N GLU A 154 20.66 -5.24 -3.12
CA GLU A 154 21.99 -4.65 -2.89
C GLU A 154 21.92 -3.42 -1.99
N PHE A 155 20.87 -2.60 -2.12
CA PHE A 155 20.58 -1.47 -1.26
C PHE A 155 20.33 -1.93 0.19
N LEU A 156 19.45 -2.92 0.39
CA LEU A 156 19.20 -3.47 1.72
C LEU A 156 20.49 -4.03 2.36
N PHE A 157 21.31 -4.76 1.59
CA PHE A 157 22.59 -5.25 2.08
C PHE A 157 23.51 -4.09 2.52
N LYS A 158 23.65 -3.08 1.66
CA LYS A 158 24.46 -1.90 1.96
C LYS A 158 23.99 -1.19 3.22
N GLU A 159 22.70 -0.93 3.36
CA GLU A 159 22.14 -0.27 4.54
C GLU A 159 22.42 -1.06 5.83
N ILE A 160 22.39 -2.40 5.77
CA ILE A 160 22.76 -3.23 6.92
C ILE A 160 24.26 -3.12 7.21
N SER A 161 25.12 -3.18 6.19
CA SER A 161 26.57 -3.04 6.34
C SER A 161 26.95 -1.67 6.91
N ASP A 162 26.28 -0.60 6.48
CA ASP A 162 26.55 0.77 6.91
C ASP A 162 26.24 0.99 8.41
N LEU A 163 25.42 0.12 9.02
CA LEU A 163 25.22 0.14 10.48
C LEU A 163 26.48 -0.27 11.26
N ASN A 164 27.44 -0.96 10.64
CA ASN A 164 28.69 -1.43 11.26
C ASN A 164 28.53 -2.25 12.57
N CYS A 165 27.32 -2.73 12.86
CA CYS A 165 26.98 -3.48 14.08
C CYS A 165 26.66 -4.95 13.81
N TYR A 166 26.61 -5.36 12.53
CA TYR A 166 26.13 -6.68 12.10
C TYR A 166 27.09 -7.25 11.06
N GLU A 167 27.60 -8.45 11.31
CA GLU A 167 28.46 -9.16 10.36
C GLU A 167 27.60 -10.04 9.45
N ILE A 168 27.60 -9.73 8.15
CA ILE A 168 26.88 -10.50 7.14
C ILE A 168 27.76 -10.61 5.91
N LYS A 169 27.95 -11.85 5.43
CA LYS A 169 28.62 -12.07 4.14
C LYS A 169 27.65 -11.80 3.00
N LYS A 170 28.10 -11.04 2.01
CA LYS A 170 27.28 -10.65 0.85
C LYS A 170 26.76 -11.86 0.08
N GLU A 171 27.57 -12.91 -0.02
CA GLU A 171 27.24 -14.12 -0.75
C GLU A 171 26.07 -14.88 -0.09
N GLU A 172 26.10 -15.00 1.23
CA GLU A 172 25.03 -15.66 2.01
C GLU A 172 23.72 -14.87 1.92
N PHE A 173 23.80 -13.54 2.03
CA PHE A 173 22.66 -12.64 1.85
C PHE A 173 22.03 -12.80 0.46
N LEU A 174 22.83 -12.67 -0.61
CA LEU A 174 22.32 -12.74 -1.98
C LEU A 174 21.72 -14.13 -2.28
N LYS A 175 22.36 -15.20 -1.80
CA LYS A 175 21.85 -16.57 -1.96
C LYS A 175 20.48 -16.75 -1.31
N PHE A 176 20.28 -16.21 -0.11
CA PHE A 176 18.99 -16.29 0.60
C PHE A 176 17.85 -15.67 -0.21
N PHE A 177 18.09 -14.55 -0.89
CA PHE A 177 17.06 -13.85 -1.66
C PHE A 177 16.91 -14.38 -3.09
N GLN A 178 17.95 -14.93 -3.71
CA GLN A 178 17.91 -15.34 -5.12
C GLN A 178 16.82 -16.38 -5.43
N GLU A 179 16.52 -17.27 -4.48
CA GLU A 179 15.52 -18.33 -4.63
C GLU A 179 14.09 -17.88 -4.34
N LYS A 180 13.90 -16.63 -3.89
CA LYS A 180 12.60 -16.14 -3.43
C LYS A 180 11.76 -15.63 -4.61
N THR A 181 10.48 -15.98 -4.61
CA THR A 181 9.53 -15.56 -5.65
C THR A 181 9.36 -14.04 -5.73
N TYR A 182 9.56 -13.34 -4.61
CA TYR A 182 9.54 -11.89 -4.55
C TYR A 182 10.78 -11.22 -5.17
N CYS A 183 11.72 -11.98 -5.73
CA CYS A 183 12.80 -11.50 -6.61
C CYS A 183 12.46 -11.68 -8.09
N ILE A 184 11.24 -12.14 -8.41
CA ILE A 184 10.77 -12.38 -9.78
C ILE A 184 9.65 -11.41 -10.12
N LEU A 185 9.70 -10.86 -11.34
CA LEU A 185 8.65 -10.03 -11.89
C LEU A 185 7.62 -10.88 -12.66
N SER A 186 6.75 -11.55 -11.92
CA SER A 186 5.66 -12.39 -12.45
C SER A 186 4.32 -12.02 -11.82
N GLU A 187 3.25 -12.51 -12.44
CA GLU A 187 1.93 -12.55 -11.81
C GLU A 187 1.77 -13.95 -11.23
N ASP A 188 1.45 -14.03 -9.95
CA ASP A 188 1.26 -15.29 -9.22
C ASP A 188 0.10 -15.08 -8.24
N THR A 189 -0.83 -16.03 -8.21
CA THR A 189 -2.04 -15.99 -7.38
C THR A 189 -1.79 -16.39 -5.94
N ASP A 190 -0.71 -17.12 -5.68
CA ASP A 190 -0.46 -17.81 -4.42
C ASP A 190 0.84 -17.36 -3.75
N ASN A 191 1.87 -16.94 -4.50
CA ASN A 191 3.16 -16.55 -3.94
C ASN A 191 3.45 -15.07 -4.11
N LEU A 192 4.04 -14.42 -3.08
CA LEU A 192 4.44 -13.02 -3.21
C LEU A 192 5.48 -12.88 -4.33
N THR A 193 5.28 -11.91 -5.21
CA THR A 193 6.18 -11.58 -6.31
C THR A 193 6.76 -10.19 -6.10
N PHE A 194 7.70 -9.77 -6.95
CA PHE A 194 8.20 -8.40 -6.86
C PHE A 194 7.10 -7.37 -7.14
N ILE A 195 6.02 -7.72 -7.86
CA ILE A 195 4.85 -6.83 -8.02
C ILE A 195 4.23 -6.49 -6.67
N ASP A 196 4.17 -7.44 -5.75
CA ASP A 196 3.63 -7.21 -4.41
C ASP A 196 4.55 -6.30 -3.58
N VAL A 197 5.86 -6.39 -3.78
CA VAL A 197 6.83 -5.44 -3.20
C VAL A 197 6.64 -4.03 -3.77
N ILE A 198 6.38 -3.89 -5.08
CA ILE A 198 6.06 -2.59 -5.72
C ILE A 198 4.79 -1.96 -5.13
N LYS A 199 3.82 -2.79 -4.71
CA LYS A 199 2.61 -2.34 -4.00
C LYS A 199 2.89 -1.81 -2.59
N GLY A 200 4.09 -2.05 -2.07
CA GLY A 200 4.49 -1.69 -0.71
C GLY A 200 4.29 -2.81 0.32
N LEU A 201 4.02 -4.05 -0.12
CA LEU A 201 3.86 -5.18 0.80
C LEU A 201 5.22 -5.76 1.15
N PHE A 202 5.52 -5.84 2.45
CA PHE A 202 6.78 -6.38 2.93
C PHE A 202 6.70 -7.89 3.21
N PRO A 203 7.51 -8.75 2.56
CA PRO A 203 7.51 -10.18 2.86
C PRO A 203 8.03 -10.46 4.27
N LEU A 204 7.29 -11.25 5.06
CA LEU A 204 7.65 -11.58 6.45
C LEU A 204 8.98 -12.36 6.53
N ASP A 205 9.31 -13.13 5.49
CA ASP A 205 10.58 -13.85 5.38
C ASP A 205 11.80 -12.92 5.49
N ILE A 206 11.68 -11.67 5.01
CA ILE A 206 12.75 -10.68 5.18
C ILE A 206 12.84 -10.29 6.66
N THR A 207 11.72 -10.01 7.33
CA THR A 207 11.72 -9.71 8.77
C THR A 207 12.35 -10.85 9.58
N LYS A 208 11.99 -12.11 9.27
CA LYS A 208 12.55 -13.30 9.92
C LYS A 208 14.05 -13.39 9.72
N PHE A 209 14.52 -13.24 8.48
CA PHE A 209 15.95 -13.17 8.19
C PHE A 209 16.66 -12.12 9.03
N LEU A 210 16.12 -10.88 9.10
CA LEU A 210 16.71 -9.80 9.89
C LEU A 210 16.72 -10.11 11.40
N ILE A 211 15.76 -10.88 11.91
CA ILE A 211 15.73 -11.37 13.29
C ILE A 211 16.80 -12.43 13.53
N ASP A 212 17.00 -13.34 12.57
CA ASP A 212 17.96 -14.44 12.68
C ASP A 212 19.40 -13.93 12.79
N ILE A 213 19.74 -12.89 12.03
CA ILE A 213 21.01 -12.15 12.12
C ILE A 213 21.08 -11.14 13.28
N LYS A 214 20.10 -11.19 14.21
CA LYS A 214 20.07 -10.41 15.46
C LYS A 214 20.03 -8.88 15.29
N ILE A 215 19.51 -8.37 14.17
CA ILE A 215 19.25 -6.92 14.06
C ILE A 215 18.20 -6.53 15.08
N ASN A 216 18.42 -5.42 15.80
CA ASN A 216 17.48 -4.95 16.83
C ASN A 216 16.17 -4.43 16.22
N LYS A 217 15.12 -4.29 17.03
CA LYS A 217 13.77 -3.95 16.54
C LYS A 217 13.73 -2.62 15.76
N ASP A 218 14.41 -1.60 16.24
CA ASP A 218 14.34 -0.25 15.66
C ASP A 218 15.11 -0.18 14.35
N HIS A 219 16.30 -0.79 14.28
CA HIS A 219 17.06 -0.95 13.04
C HIS A 219 16.28 -1.78 12.01
N ARG A 220 15.68 -2.91 12.42
CA ARG A 220 14.86 -3.73 11.51
C ARG A 220 13.73 -2.91 10.91
N MET A 221 13.02 -2.12 11.71
CA MET A 221 11.96 -1.25 11.22
C MET A 221 12.50 -0.22 10.23
N ALA A 222 13.57 0.49 10.60
CA ALA A 222 14.18 1.52 9.76
C ALA A 222 14.65 0.97 8.40
N LEU A 223 15.37 -0.15 8.41
CA LEU A 223 15.86 -0.86 7.21
C LEU A 223 14.73 -1.34 6.31
N SER A 224 13.68 -1.91 6.90
CA SER A 224 12.58 -2.47 6.13
C SER A 224 11.74 -1.39 5.46
N VAL A 225 11.53 -0.27 6.16
CA VAL A 225 10.88 0.92 5.57
C VAL A 225 11.78 1.53 4.51
N SER A 226 13.10 1.70 4.76
CA SER A 226 14.02 2.27 3.76
C SER A 226 14.09 1.43 2.48
N PHE A 227 14.05 0.09 2.60
CA PHE A 227 13.95 -0.80 1.45
C PHE A 227 12.69 -0.54 0.60
N LEU A 228 11.51 -0.42 1.23
CA LEU A 228 10.27 -0.12 0.51
C LEU A 228 10.27 1.29 -0.09
N GLU A 229 10.88 2.27 0.58
CA GLU A 229 11.07 3.61 0.01
C GLU A 229 11.95 3.57 -1.24
N TYR A 230 13.07 2.83 -1.18
CA TYR A 230 13.95 2.64 -2.33
C TYR A 230 13.21 2.02 -3.52
N VAL A 231 12.50 0.91 -3.30
CA VAL A 231 11.69 0.26 -4.35
C VAL A 231 10.66 1.23 -4.91
N TYR A 232 10.01 2.01 -4.05
CA TYR A 232 9.03 2.98 -4.48
C TYR A 232 9.63 4.06 -5.36
N ASP A 233 10.76 4.65 -4.96
CA ASP A 233 11.39 5.76 -5.70
C ASP A 233 11.91 5.28 -7.05
N GLU A 234 12.56 4.12 -7.12
CA GLU A 234 13.04 3.55 -8.39
C GLU A 234 11.87 3.18 -9.33
N THR A 235 10.82 2.57 -8.80
CA THR A 235 9.63 2.24 -9.61
C THR A 235 8.82 3.47 -9.98
N PHE A 236 8.89 4.54 -9.18
CA PHE A 236 8.23 5.79 -9.49
C PHE A 236 8.84 6.47 -10.71
N LYS A 237 10.17 6.37 -10.93
CA LYS A 237 10.82 6.83 -12.18
C LYS A 237 10.24 6.12 -13.41
N ILE A 238 10.01 4.80 -13.33
CA ILE A 238 9.36 4.03 -14.40
C ILE A 238 7.93 4.52 -14.67
N TRP A 239 7.22 4.92 -13.62
CA TRP A 239 5.87 5.46 -13.74
C TRP A 239 5.86 6.86 -14.37
N GLU A 240 6.80 7.72 -14.00
CA GLU A 240 6.95 9.07 -14.58
C GLU A 240 7.26 9.01 -16.07
N ASP A 241 8.25 8.21 -16.48
CA ASP A 241 8.57 7.94 -17.89
C ASP A 241 7.32 7.51 -18.68
N ARG A 242 6.53 6.59 -18.13
CA ARG A 242 5.28 6.14 -18.75
C ARG A 242 4.27 7.29 -18.88
N CYS A 243 4.13 8.13 -17.86
CA CYS A 243 3.21 9.27 -17.89
C CYS A 243 3.62 10.29 -18.96
N GLU A 244 4.91 10.55 -19.12
CA GLU A 244 5.40 11.44 -20.17
C GLU A 244 5.07 10.93 -21.57
N VAL A 245 5.24 9.62 -21.80
CA VAL A 245 4.87 8.97 -23.08
C VAL A 245 3.36 9.06 -23.32
N GLU A 246 2.53 8.82 -22.30
CA GLU A 246 1.08 8.99 -22.41
C GLU A 246 0.70 10.44 -22.73
N ILE A 247 1.27 11.44 -22.05
CA ILE A 247 0.98 12.85 -22.27
C ILE A 247 1.33 13.26 -23.72
N LYS A 248 2.47 12.79 -24.25
CA LYS A 248 2.86 13.04 -25.65
C LYS A 248 1.84 12.44 -26.61
N LYS A 249 1.38 11.21 -26.34
CA LYS A 249 0.33 10.54 -27.13
C LYS A 249 -0.99 11.29 -27.06
N GLU A 250 -1.44 11.70 -25.87
CA GLU A 250 -2.68 12.45 -25.69
C GLU A 250 -2.68 13.76 -26.47
N LYS A 251 -1.56 14.50 -26.46
CA LYS A 251 -1.39 15.71 -27.27
C LYS A 251 -1.53 15.41 -28.77
N ALA A 252 -0.93 14.33 -29.27
CA ALA A 252 -1.05 13.93 -30.67
C ALA A 252 -2.50 13.61 -31.07
N PHE A 253 -3.29 13.02 -30.17
CA PHE A 253 -4.71 12.73 -30.37
C PHE A 253 -5.65 13.90 -29.97
N ARG A 254 -5.11 15.08 -29.67
CA ARG A 254 -5.86 16.27 -29.21
C ARG A 254 -6.76 15.97 -28.00
N ILE A 255 -6.32 15.09 -27.12
CA ILE A 255 -6.96 14.82 -25.83
C ILE A 255 -6.37 15.82 -24.82
N ASN A 256 -7.19 16.76 -24.36
CA ASN A 256 -6.79 17.75 -23.35
C ASN A 256 -7.66 17.62 -22.08
N ARG A 257 -7.30 18.37 -21.03
CA ARG A 257 -8.03 18.33 -19.76
C ARG A 257 -9.51 18.71 -19.92
N ALA A 258 -9.83 19.69 -20.77
CA ALA A 258 -11.20 20.10 -21.03
C ALA A 258 -12.02 18.95 -21.63
N LYS A 259 -11.48 18.25 -22.65
CA LYS A 259 -12.11 17.08 -23.28
C LYS A 259 -12.30 15.93 -22.29
N LYS A 260 -11.35 15.69 -21.40
CA LYS A 260 -11.48 14.70 -20.32
C LYS A 260 -12.57 15.08 -19.31
N MET A 261 -12.81 16.36 -19.07
CA MET A 261 -13.85 16.82 -18.14
C MET A 261 -15.25 16.84 -18.78
N SER A 262 -15.36 17.13 -20.08
CA SER A 262 -16.64 17.13 -20.80
C SER A 262 -17.21 15.74 -21.09
N THR A 263 -16.39 14.69 -20.94
CA THR A 263 -16.76 13.29 -21.24
C THR A 263 -16.97 12.48 -19.95
N LYS A 264 -16.89 13.12 -18.78
CA LYS A 264 -17.26 12.52 -17.48
C LYS A 264 -18.70 12.86 -17.15
#